data_AF-A0A365NPX0-F1
#
_entry.id   AF-A0A365NPX0-F1
#
_cell.length_a   1.000
_cell.length_b   1.000
_cell.length_c   1.000
_cell.angle_alpha   90.00
_cell.angle_beta   90.00
_cell.angle_gamma   90.00
#
_symmetry.space_group_name_H-M   'P 1'
#
loop_
_entity.id
_entity.type
_entity.pdbx_description
1 polymer ?
#
loop_
_entity_poly.entity_id
_entity_poly.type
_entity_poly.pdbx_seq_one_letter_code
_entity_poly.pdbx_strand_id
1 'polypeptide(L)'
;MDTLVESVNATAKIPLHPFWPLNAALPQYAANTLSSRALVASFVVGASAILGVTLSLIQQSRRKLSKTEIFMTLWFALCGCIHLFFEGYYVVNFVDISNRQFLFAQLWKEYSLSDSRYLTQDSFLVPMEAITAFLWGPMSFFCAWSIVKQHPLRHPIQLIISVGQIYGDVLYFGTCYFNEIVHSVVYCRPEQFYFYMYYIFCNAIWIVIPTVCVVHSVVQTKRAFAKVQDVERVRKGIAKDIHFYLAPFSKLPLSTPTLSDPRWSVEKFTRSFTDQIILSLRFRLLYEEVPKTEPEKAVVHAHSVLAFTIDSESQAHDAFQQVYQLPGERWQTVRLWYQQQAY
;
A
#
# COMPACT_ATOMS: atom_id res chain seq x y z
N MET A 1 -52.04 32.65 37.97
CA MET A 1 -51.29 31.54 37.31
C MET A 1 -50.09 32.17 36.65
N ASP A 2 -49.37 33.01 37.42
CA ASP A 2 -48.50 34.07 36.90
C ASP A 2 -47.19 34.19 37.70
N THR A 3 -46.95 33.27 38.64
CA THR A 3 -45.74 33.21 39.46
C THR A 3 -44.80 32.06 39.08
N LEU A 4 -45.12 31.31 38.01
CA LEU A 4 -44.29 30.24 37.46
C LEU A 4 -43.67 30.58 36.09
N VAL A 5 -43.99 31.75 35.52
CA VAL A 5 -43.42 32.22 34.24
C VAL A 5 -42.26 33.21 34.47
N GLU A 6 -42.14 33.80 35.66
CA GLU A 6 -41.04 34.73 36.00
C GLU A 6 -39.74 34.04 36.45
N SER A 7 -39.71 32.72 36.65
CA SER A 7 -38.51 32.01 37.13
C SER A 7 -37.62 31.39 36.05
N VAL A 8 -37.92 31.60 34.75
CA VAL A 8 -37.09 31.07 33.64
C VAL A 8 -36.27 32.15 32.92
N ASN A 9 -36.46 33.43 33.25
CA ASN A 9 -35.70 34.54 32.67
C ASN A 9 -34.48 34.97 33.51
N ALA A 10 -33.78 34.01 34.12
CA ALA A 10 -32.38 34.21 34.41
C ALA A 10 -31.63 34.10 33.07
N THR A 11 -31.49 35.23 32.37
CA THR A 11 -30.62 35.38 31.20
C THR A 11 -29.23 34.84 31.53
N ALA A 12 -29.00 33.56 31.25
CA ALA A 12 -27.67 33.03 31.06
C ALA A 12 -27.10 33.81 29.88
N LYS A 13 -26.32 34.85 30.17
CA LYS A 13 -25.58 35.60 29.14
C LYS A 13 -24.75 34.56 28.40
N ILE A 14 -25.18 34.18 27.19
CA ILE A 14 -24.39 33.34 26.30
C ILE A 14 -23.04 34.07 26.18
N PRO A 15 -21.92 33.45 26.60
CA PRO A 15 -20.62 34.12 26.55
C PRO A 15 -20.33 34.56 25.12
N LEU A 16 -19.94 35.82 24.94
CA LEU A 16 -19.59 36.34 23.62
C LEU A 16 -18.40 35.56 23.07
N HIS A 17 -18.54 34.97 21.88
CA HIS A 17 -17.50 34.19 21.21
C HIS A 17 -17.37 34.58 19.73
N PRO A 18 -16.21 34.36 19.09
CA PRO A 18 -15.97 34.77 17.70
C PRO A 18 -16.48 33.77 16.65
N PHE A 19 -17.06 32.63 17.07
CA PHE A 19 -17.47 31.54 16.18
C PHE A 19 -18.84 31.78 15.54
N TRP A 20 -18.99 31.33 14.29
CA TRP A 20 -20.22 31.47 13.52
C TRP A 20 -21.01 30.17 13.52
N PRO A 21 -22.34 30.18 13.72
CA PRO A 21 -23.18 31.36 13.94
C PRO A 21 -22.98 31.94 15.36
N LEU A 22 -23.09 33.26 15.48
CA LEU A 22 -22.78 33.99 16.74
C LEU A 22 -23.72 33.67 17.90
N ASN A 23 -24.87 33.05 17.62
CA ASN A 23 -25.84 32.59 18.62
C ASN A 23 -25.65 31.11 19.00
N ALA A 24 -24.58 30.45 18.54
CA ALA A 24 -24.27 29.08 18.93
C ALA A 24 -24.13 28.96 20.47
N ALA A 25 -24.65 27.86 21.03
CA ALA A 25 -24.57 27.63 22.46
C ALA A 25 -23.18 27.07 22.83
N LEU A 26 -22.27 27.96 23.23
CA LEU A 26 -20.96 27.58 23.77
C LEU A 26 -20.89 27.87 25.28
N PRO A 27 -21.49 27.02 26.13
CA PRO A 27 -21.49 27.23 27.57
C PRO A 27 -20.05 27.25 28.09
N GLN A 28 -19.76 28.20 28.98
CA GLN A 28 -18.43 28.34 29.61
C GLN A 28 -17.28 28.58 28.61
N TYR A 29 -17.55 29.16 27.45
CA TYR A 29 -16.49 29.52 26.50
C TYR A 29 -15.38 30.34 27.19
N ALA A 30 -14.15 29.90 27.00
CA ALA A 30 -12.96 30.60 27.44
C ALA A 30 -12.08 30.93 26.23
N ALA A 31 -11.81 32.22 26.01
CA ALA A 31 -10.94 32.67 24.93
C ALA A 31 -9.53 32.08 25.05
N ASN A 32 -8.84 31.92 23.91
CA ASN A 32 -7.45 31.47 23.91
C ASN A 32 -6.56 32.47 24.65
N THR A 33 -5.67 31.94 25.47
CA THR A 33 -4.63 32.73 26.15
C THR A 33 -3.41 32.93 25.24
N LEU A 34 -3.17 32.01 24.31
CA LEU A 34 -2.15 32.13 23.28
C LEU A 34 -2.71 32.87 22.05
N SER A 35 -1.88 33.73 21.46
CA SER A 35 -2.21 34.37 20.18
C SER A 35 -2.25 33.36 19.03
N SER A 36 -3.03 33.64 17.97
CA SER A 36 -3.11 32.80 16.76
C SER A 36 -1.72 32.52 16.16
N ARG A 37 -0.82 33.51 16.12
CA ARG A 37 0.56 33.32 15.65
C ARG A 37 1.34 32.32 16.50
N ALA A 38 1.20 32.38 17.82
CA ALA A 38 1.87 31.45 18.74
C ALA A 38 1.34 30.02 18.60
N LEU A 39 0.03 29.88 18.39
CA LEU A 39 -0.62 28.59 18.13
C LEU A 39 -0.13 27.97 16.82
N VAL A 40 -0.21 28.71 15.71
CA VAL A 40 0.28 28.26 14.40
C VAL A 40 1.77 27.92 14.46
N ALA A 41 2.59 28.76 15.11
CA ALA A 41 4.02 28.47 15.28
C ALA A 41 4.26 27.18 16.08
N SER A 42 3.48 26.94 17.14
CA SER A 42 3.57 25.72 17.95
C SER A 42 3.19 24.48 17.14
N PHE A 43 2.17 24.58 16.28
CA PHE A 43 1.79 23.50 15.36
C PHE A 43 2.91 23.18 14.36
N VAL A 44 3.48 24.21 13.73
CA VAL A 44 4.59 24.06 12.76
C VAL A 44 5.83 23.47 13.42
N VAL A 45 6.17 23.91 14.64
CA VAL A 45 7.29 23.36 15.41
C VAL A 45 7.05 21.89 15.74
N GLY A 46 5.84 21.54 16.20
CA GLY A 46 5.45 20.15 16.48
C GLY A 46 5.55 19.26 15.24
N ALA A 47 4.97 19.69 14.13
CA ALA A 47 5.04 18.97 12.85
C ALA A 47 6.49 18.81 12.37
N SER A 48 7.30 19.87 12.46
CA SER A 48 8.72 19.84 12.07
C SER A 48 9.53 18.88 12.95
N ALA A 49 9.24 18.83 14.27
CA ALA A 49 9.89 17.89 15.18
C ALA A 49 9.53 16.44 14.83
N ILE A 50 8.25 16.15 14.56
CA ILE A 50 7.80 14.80 14.13
C ILE A 50 8.50 14.38 12.85
N LEU A 51 8.55 15.26 11.85
CA LEU A 51 9.21 15.01 10.57
C LEU A 51 10.73 14.81 10.75
N GLY A 52 11.37 15.65 11.57
CA GLY A 52 12.79 15.55 11.88
C GLY A 52 13.15 14.23 12.56
N VAL A 53 12.42 13.86 13.62
CA VAL A 53 12.61 12.58 14.32
C VAL A 53 12.39 11.40 13.37
N THR A 54 11.31 11.42 12.59
CA THR A 54 11.02 10.35 11.63
C THR A 54 12.13 10.23 10.58
N LEU A 55 12.65 11.35 10.07
CA LEU A 55 13.76 11.36 9.12
C LEU A 55 15.04 10.78 9.75
N SER A 56 15.36 11.15 10.99
CA SER A 56 16.50 10.58 11.72
C SER A 56 16.35 9.07 11.92
N LEU A 57 15.16 8.58 12.26
CA LEU A 57 14.88 7.14 12.38
C LEU A 57 15.03 6.41 11.03
N ILE A 58 14.59 7.03 9.93
CA ILE A 58 14.81 6.49 8.57
C ILE A 58 16.31 6.41 8.26
N GLN A 59 17.09 7.44 8.58
CA GLN A 59 18.54 7.48 8.33
C GLN A 59 19.33 6.45 9.16
N GLN A 60 18.83 6.11 10.35
CA GLN A 60 19.40 5.03 11.17
C GLN A 60 19.03 3.63 10.67
N SER A 61 18.04 3.53 9.77
CA SER A 61 17.69 2.26 9.14
C SER A 61 18.83 1.79 8.23
N ARG A 62 19.19 0.51 8.32
CA ARG A 62 20.19 -0.10 7.42
C ARG A 62 19.74 -0.11 5.94
N ARG A 63 18.45 0.11 5.66
CA ARG A 63 17.88 0.09 4.31
C ARG A 63 17.92 1.49 3.69
N LYS A 64 18.41 1.57 2.45
CA LYS A 64 18.27 2.77 1.61
C LYS A 64 16.84 2.85 1.06
N LEU A 65 16.10 3.88 1.46
CA LEU A 65 14.76 4.19 0.97
C LEU A 65 14.85 5.10 -0.26
N SER A 66 13.92 4.95 -1.21
CA SER A 66 13.78 5.92 -2.31
C SER A 66 13.18 7.24 -1.80
N LYS A 67 13.31 8.33 -2.57
CA LYS A 67 12.72 9.64 -2.22
C LYS A 67 11.21 9.55 -1.97
N THR A 68 10.49 8.77 -2.77
CA THR A 68 9.05 8.52 -2.62
C THR A 68 8.74 7.78 -1.33
N GLU A 69 9.57 6.79 -0.96
CA GLU A 69 9.39 6.06 0.30
C GLU A 69 9.66 6.92 1.52
N ILE A 70 10.69 7.76 1.46
CA ILE A 70 10.98 8.73 2.53
C ILE A 70 9.80 9.68 2.69
N PHE A 71 9.35 10.31 1.59
CA PHE A 71 8.20 11.23 1.61
C PHE A 71 6.94 10.57 2.19
N MET A 72 6.57 9.37 1.72
CA MET A 72 5.38 8.67 2.23
C MET A 72 5.53 8.25 3.69
N THR A 73 6.73 7.84 4.12
CA THR A 73 6.96 7.49 5.54
C THR A 73 6.81 8.72 6.44
N LEU A 74 7.35 9.87 6.03
CA LEU A 74 7.20 11.14 6.72
C LEU A 74 5.73 11.58 6.79
N TRP A 75 5.02 11.49 5.66
CA TRP A 75 3.59 11.80 5.58
C TRP A 75 2.76 10.95 6.53
N PHE A 76 2.91 9.63 6.50
CA PHE A 76 2.14 8.73 7.36
C PHE A 76 2.54 8.82 8.83
N ALA A 77 3.79 9.13 9.16
CA ALA A 77 4.17 9.43 10.55
C ALA A 77 3.49 10.71 11.06
N LEU A 78 3.46 11.77 10.24
CA LEU A 78 2.75 13.00 10.57
C LEU A 78 1.24 12.78 10.70
N CYS A 79 0.62 12.05 9.77
CA CYS A 79 -0.79 11.66 9.84
C CYS A 79 -1.08 10.89 11.12
N GLY A 80 -0.25 9.90 11.46
CA GLY A 80 -0.40 9.13 12.69
C GLY A 80 -0.43 10.02 13.93
N CYS A 81 0.46 11.02 14.00
CA CYS A 81 0.50 11.96 15.11
C CYS A 81 -0.71 12.90 15.14
N ILE A 82 -1.10 13.49 14.01
CA ILE A 82 -2.24 14.41 13.94
C ILE A 82 -3.52 13.66 14.31
N HIS A 83 -3.80 12.53 13.64
CA HIS A 83 -5.00 11.76 13.91
C HIS A 83 -5.04 11.24 15.34
N LEU A 84 -4.02 10.51 15.79
CA LEU A 84 -4.09 9.85 17.09
C LEU A 84 -4.05 10.84 18.27
N PHE A 85 -3.20 11.88 18.20
CA PHE A 85 -3.01 12.78 19.34
C PHE A 85 -3.83 14.06 19.22
N PHE A 86 -3.87 14.71 18.07
CA PHE A 86 -4.56 16.00 17.92
C PHE A 86 -6.08 15.80 17.77
N GLU A 87 -6.52 14.94 16.84
CA GLU A 87 -7.93 14.59 16.65
C GLU A 87 -8.43 13.68 17.78
N GLY A 88 -7.60 12.75 18.26
CA GLY A 88 -7.94 11.97 19.45
C GLY A 88 -8.17 12.83 20.70
N TYR A 89 -7.39 13.91 20.88
CA TYR A 89 -7.67 14.88 21.95
C TYR A 89 -9.02 15.57 21.75
N TYR A 90 -9.36 15.96 20.52
CA TYR A 90 -10.67 16.53 20.23
C TYR A 90 -11.79 15.56 20.60
N VAL A 91 -11.74 14.33 20.11
CA VAL A 91 -12.79 13.32 20.33
C VAL A 91 -12.96 12.98 21.81
N VAL A 92 -11.91 13.02 22.62
CA VAL A 92 -12.01 12.77 24.08
C VAL A 92 -12.57 13.98 24.82
N ASN A 93 -12.42 15.20 24.30
CA ASN A 93 -12.73 16.44 25.01
C ASN A 93 -13.80 17.31 24.32
N PHE A 94 -14.45 16.83 23.24
CA PHE A 94 -15.32 17.65 22.38
C PHE A 94 -16.48 18.32 23.13
N VAL A 95 -16.92 17.73 24.25
CA VAL A 95 -18.04 18.23 25.06
C VAL A 95 -17.74 19.60 25.67
N ASP A 96 -16.52 19.80 26.19
CA ASP A 96 -16.12 21.00 26.94
C ASP A 96 -14.86 21.67 26.37
N ILE A 97 -14.47 21.34 25.14
CA ILE A 97 -13.25 21.85 24.48
C ILE A 97 -13.22 23.38 24.38
N SER A 98 -14.37 24.03 24.29
CA SER A 98 -14.53 25.49 24.24
C SER A 98 -14.08 26.20 25.52
N ASN A 99 -14.08 25.51 26.67
CA ASN A 99 -13.64 26.03 27.97
C ASN A 99 -12.15 25.70 28.26
N ARG A 100 -11.57 24.72 27.57
CA ARG A 100 -10.23 24.22 27.86
C ARG A 100 -9.12 25.18 27.39
N GLN A 101 -8.02 25.19 28.13
CA GLN A 101 -6.85 26.05 27.89
C GLN A 101 -5.57 25.27 27.56
N PHE A 102 -5.63 23.95 27.45
CA PHE A 102 -4.49 23.17 26.98
C PHE A 102 -4.15 23.51 25.52
N LEU A 103 -2.89 23.34 25.12
CA LEU A 103 -2.42 23.72 23.78
C LEU A 103 -3.30 23.17 22.65
N PHE A 104 -3.68 21.88 22.72
CA PHE A 104 -4.55 21.27 21.72
C PHE A 104 -5.97 21.88 21.71
N ALA A 105 -6.57 22.14 22.88
CA ALA A 105 -7.87 22.82 22.93
C ALA A 105 -7.81 24.23 22.32
N GLN A 106 -6.72 24.96 22.57
CA GLN A 106 -6.54 26.29 21.99
C GLN A 106 -6.32 26.23 20.47
N LEU A 107 -5.56 25.26 19.97
CA LEU A 107 -5.43 24.99 18.54
C LEU A 107 -6.77 24.62 17.89
N TRP A 108 -7.58 23.78 18.54
CA TRP A 108 -8.92 23.46 18.06
C TRP A 108 -9.83 24.68 18.02
N LYS A 109 -9.80 25.54 19.04
CA LYS A 109 -10.51 26.83 19.01
C LYS A 109 -10.02 27.75 17.91
N GLU A 110 -8.71 27.78 17.63
CA GLU A 110 -8.16 28.56 16.52
C GLU A 110 -8.63 28.02 15.17
N TYR A 111 -8.58 26.70 14.96
CA TYR A 111 -9.05 26.06 13.74
C TYR A 111 -10.56 26.22 13.55
N SER A 112 -11.33 26.23 14.65
CA SER A 112 -12.79 26.42 14.65
C SER A 112 -13.24 27.81 14.17
N LEU A 113 -12.31 28.76 13.99
CA LEU A 113 -12.60 30.02 13.28
C LEU A 113 -12.96 29.79 11.81
N SER A 114 -12.46 28.68 11.24
CA SER A 114 -12.78 28.25 9.87
C SER A 114 -14.02 27.37 9.79
N ASP A 115 -14.34 26.64 10.86
CA ASP A 115 -15.52 25.80 10.97
C ASP A 115 -15.88 25.57 12.44
N SER A 116 -16.90 26.26 12.92
CA SER A 116 -17.28 26.20 14.34
C SER A 116 -17.93 24.89 14.76
N ARG A 117 -18.26 23.99 13.83
CA ARG A 117 -18.86 22.67 14.13
C ARG A 117 -18.01 21.85 15.10
N TYR A 118 -16.70 22.09 15.10
CA TYR A 118 -15.75 21.55 16.06
C TYR A 118 -16.01 21.98 17.52
N LEU A 119 -16.79 23.03 17.77
CA LEU A 119 -17.16 23.48 19.12
C LEU A 119 -18.62 23.21 19.46
N THR A 120 -19.45 22.82 18.48
CA THR A 120 -20.90 22.64 18.65
C THR A 120 -21.34 21.19 18.60
N GLN A 121 -20.42 20.24 18.83
CA GLN A 121 -20.72 18.79 18.92
C GLN A 121 -21.43 18.25 17.66
N ASP A 122 -20.96 18.64 16.48
CA ASP A 122 -21.58 18.25 15.22
C ASP A 122 -21.64 16.72 15.04
N SER A 123 -22.82 16.25 14.62
CA SER A 123 -23.15 14.82 14.49
C SER A 123 -22.32 14.08 13.43
N PHE A 124 -21.67 14.80 12.52
CA PHE A 124 -20.77 14.22 11.53
C PHE A 124 -19.30 14.38 11.95
N LEU A 125 -18.87 15.57 12.39
CA LEU A 125 -17.45 15.81 12.72
C LEU A 125 -16.99 14.93 13.87
N VAL A 126 -17.74 14.84 14.98
CA VAL A 126 -17.28 14.06 16.14
C VAL A 126 -17.06 12.57 15.77
N PRO A 127 -18.00 11.86 15.12
CA PRO A 127 -17.77 10.48 14.70
C PRO A 127 -16.71 10.33 13.60
N MET A 128 -16.63 11.26 12.65
CA MET A 128 -15.61 11.22 11.59
C MET A 128 -14.21 11.31 12.19
N GLU A 129 -14.00 12.26 13.09
CA GLU A 129 -12.74 12.46 13.82
C GLU A 129 -12.44 11.29 14.77
N ALA A 130 -13.47 10.60 15.30
CA ALA A 130 -13.26 9.38 16.09
C ALA A 130 -12.70 8.23 15.24
N ILE A 131 -13.21 8.07 14.02
CA ILE A 131 -12.69 7.09 13.05
C ILE A 131 -11.24 7.45 12.67
N THR A 132 -10.96 8.72 12.39
CA THR A 132 -9.59 9.14 12.09
C THR A 132 -8.65 8.91 13.24
N ALA A 133 -9.02 9.32 14.46
CA ALA A 133 -8.19 9.16 15.63
C ALA A 133 -7.90 7.69 15.97
N PHE A 134 -8.93 6.85 16.02
CA PHE A 134 -8.80 5.50 16.57
C PHE A 134 -8.54 4.41 15.52
N LEU A 135 -8.80 4.66 14.24
CA LEU A 135 -8.46 3.74 13.15
C LEU A 135 -7.31 4.31 12.30
N TRP A 136 -7.48 5.48 11.69
CA TRP A 136 -6.50 6.02 10.75
C TRP A 136 -5.18 6.43 11.43
N GLY A 137 -5.19 6.92 12.66
CA GLY A 137 -4.00 7.26 13.43
C GLY A 137 -3.06 6.06 13.63
N PRO A 138 -3.50 5.00 14.34
CA PRO A 138 -2.71 3.77 14.51
C PRO A 138 -2.32 3.12 13.18
N MET A 139 -3.25 3.06 12.21
CA MET A 139 -2.96 2.49 10.90
C MET A 139 -1.91 3.29 10.13
N SER A 140 -1.83 4.61 10.31
CA SER A 140 -0.82 5.45 9.66
C SER A 140 0.58 5.16 10.19
N PHE A 141 0.76 4.95 11.50
CA PHE A 141 2.04 4.49 12.03
C PHE A 141 2.42 3.10 11.50
N PHE A 142 1.45 2.18 11.42
CA PHE A 142 1.69 0.87 10.84
C PHE A 142 2.04 0.96 9.35
N CYS A 143 1.41 1.89 8.62
CA CYS A 143 1.72 2.18 7.22
C CYS A 143 3.17 2.68 7.07
N ALA A 144 3.60 3.67 7.88
CA ALA A 144 4.97 4.16 7.90
C ALA A 144 5.98 3.03 8.16
N TRP A 145 5.72 2.18 9.16
CA TRP A 145 6.52 0.98 9.43
C TRP A 145 6.54 0.01 8.25
N SER A 146 5.39 -0.24 7.61
CA SER A 146 5.25 -1.14 6.46
C SER A 146 6.07 -0.69 5.26
N ILE A 147 6.20 0.62 5.05
CA ILE A 147 7.05 1.21 4.01
C ILE A 147 8.51 0.91 4.31
N VAL A 148 8.96 1.19 5.53
CA VAL A 148 10.35 0.95 5.96
C VAL A 148 10.71 -0.54 5.85
N LYS A 149 9.79 -1.42 6.23
CA LYS A 149 9.98 -2.89 6.24
C LYS A 149 9.65 -3.61 4.93
N GLN A 150 9.18 -2.91 3.88
CA GLN A 150 8.70 -3.54 2.63
C GLN A 150 7.63 -4.61 2.89
N HIS A 151 6.75 -4.36 3.85
CA HIS A 151 5.72 -5.32 4.22
C HIS A 151 4.68 -5.44 3.08
N PRO A 152 4.23 -6.66 2.72
CA PRO A 152 3.32 -6.86 1.59
C PRO A 152 1.97 -6.12 1.75
N LEU A 153 1.54 -5.87 3.00
CA LEU A 153 0.32 -5.11 3.28
C LEU A 153 0.46 -3.59 3.12
N ARG A 154 1.65 -3.06 2.79
CA ARG A 154 1.88 -1.62 2.62
C ARG A 154 0.84 -0.96 1.72
N HIS A 155 0.67 -1.48 0.50
CA HIS A 155 -0.22 -0.85 -0.50
C HIS A 155 -1.71 -0.94 -0.14
N PRO A 156 -2.22 -2.10 0.34
CA PRO A 156 -3.57 -2.17 0.91
C PRO A 156 -3.80 -1.16 2.03
N ILE A 157 -2.93 -1.08 3.03
CA ILE A 157 -3.10 -0.17 4.17
C ILE A 157 -3.04 1.29 3.73
N GLN A 158 -2.05 1.65 2.92
CA GLN A 158 -1.92 2.97 2.32
C GLN A 158 -3.19 3.36 1.56
N LEU A 159 -3.76 2.44 0.78
CA LEU A 159 -4.98 2.68 0.01
C LEU A 159 -6.18 2.93 0.91
N ILE A 160 -6.40 2.08 1.92
CA ILE A 160 -7.53 2.18 2.85
C ILE A 160 -7.49 3.53 3.59
N ILE A 161 -6.34 3.90 4.16
CA ILE A 161 -6.18 5.18 4.88
C ILE A 161 -6.42 6.36 3.94
N SER A 162 -5.76 6.36 2.78
CA SER A 162 -5.82 7.51 1.87
C SER A 162 -7.21 7.70 1.26
N VAL A 163 -7.93 6.62 0.93
CA VAL A 163 -9.34 6.72 0.52
C VAL A 163 -10.20 7.22 1.68
N GLY A 164 -9.97 6.74 2.90
CA GLY A 164 -10.67 7.20 4.10
C GLY A 164 -10.51 8.70 4.35
N GLN A 165 -9.29 9.22 4.22
CA GLN A 165 -8.98 10.65 4.34
C GLN A 165 -9.73 11.48 3.30
N ILE A 166 -9.66 11.09 2.02
CA ILE A 166 -10.38 11.79 0.94
C ILE A 166 -11.90 11.75 1.17
N TYR A 167 -12.44 10.58 1.54
CA TYR A 167 -13.87 10.42 1.76
C TYR A 167 -14.36 11.26 2.95
N GLY A 168 -13.62 11.24 4.06
CA GLY A 168 -13.91 12.07 5.23
C GLY A 168 -13.92 13.56 4.86
N ASP A 169 -12.94 14.02 4.09
CA ASP A 169 -12.81 15.44 3.73
C ASP A 169 -13.85 15.89 2.70
N VAL A 170 -14.20 15.03 1.72
CA VAL A 170 -15.33 15.29 0.81
C VAL A 170 -16.64 15.43 1.58
N LEU A 171 -16.87 14.58 2.58
CA LEU A 171 -18.05 14.71 3.44
C LEU A 171 -17.96 15.92 4.38
N TYR A 172 -16.77 16.29 4.84
CA TYR A 172 -16.53 17.50 5.63
C TYR A 172 -17.01 18.76 4.89
N PHE A 173 -16.59 18.91 3.62
CA PHE A 173 -17.07 19.97 2.74
C PHE A 173 -18.56 19.84 2.42
N GLY A 174 -18.99 18.64 2.04
CA GLY A 174 -20.36 18.37 1.63
C GLY A 174 -21.38 18.67 2.73
N THR A 175 -21.09 18.29 3.98
CA THR A 175 -21.97 18.54 5.13
C THR A 175 -22.00 20.01 5.53
N CYS A 176 -20.89 20.75 5.41
CA CYS A 176 -20.88 22.19 5.64
C CYS A 176 -21.76 22.91 4.61
N TYR A 177 -21.52 22.63 3.33
CA TYR A 177 -22.24 23.21 2.21
C TYR A 177 -23.73 22.86 2.23
N PHE A 178 -24.07 21.62 2.61
CA PHE A 178 -25.46 21.19 2.77
C PHE A 178 -26.17 22.01 3.85
N ASN A 179 -25.55 22.23 5.01
CA ASN A 179 -26.14 23.04 6.08
C ASN A 179 -26.32 24.50 5.66
N GLU A 180 -25.39 25.05 4.87
CA GLU A 180 -25.54 26.40 4.33
C GLU A 180 -26.77 26.50 3.41
N ILE A 181 -26.94 25.56 2.48
CA ILE A 181 -28.07 25.59 1.53
C ILE A 181 -29.40 25.28 2.22
N VAL A 182 -29.45 24.21 3.01
CA VAL A 182 -30.71 23.64 3.51
C VAL A 182 -31.17 24.31 4.80
N HIS A 183 -30.22 24.67 5.66
CA HIS A 183 -30.50 25.23 6.98
C HIS A 183 -30.12 26.71 7.10
N SER A 184 -29.52 27.31 6.07
CA SER A 184 -29.06 28.70 6.09
C SER A 184 -28.10 29.00 7.25
N VAL A 185 -27.29 28.00 7.63
CA VAL A 185 -26.29 28.12 8.70
C VAL A 185 -24.90 28.18 8.10
N VAL A 186 -24.16 29.22 8.45
CA VAL A 186 -22.75 29.40 8.07
C VAL A 186 -21.89 29.16 9.29
N TYR A 187 -20.90 28.26 9.17
CA TYR A 187 -19.99 27.88 10.25
C TYR A 187 -18.62 28.57 10.19
N CYS A 188 -18.26 29.08 9.02
CA CYS A 188 -17.01 29.80 8.80
C CYS A 188 -17.17 31.27 9.14
N ARG A 189 -16.12 31.87 9.70
CA ARG A 189 -16.04 33.31 9.85
C ARG A 189 -16.03 34.03 8.48
N PRO A 190 -16.59 35.25 8.39
CA PRO A 190 -16.71 35.96 7.12
C PRO A 190 -15.38 36.48 6.57
N GLU A 191 -14.33 36.57 7.41
CA GLU A 191 -13.00 36.97 6.93
C GLU A 191 -12.42 35.92 5.98
N GLN A 192 -12.12 36.34 4.75
CA GLN A 192 -11.60 35.49 3.68
C GLN A 192 -10.39 34.65 4.08
N PHE A 193 -9.56 35.14 5.01
CA PHE A 193 -8.41 34.40 5.50
C PHE A 193 -8.81 33.05 6.12
N TYR A 194 -9.83 32.99 6.97
CA TYR A 194 -10.25 31.73 7.61
C TYR A 194 -10.84 30.77 6.59
N PHE A 195 -11.57 31.27 5.60
CA PHE A 195 -12.09 30.44 4.53
C PHE A 195 -10.97 29.89 3.64
N TYR A 196 -10.13 30.73 3.04
CA TYR A 196 -9.15 30.22 2.07
C TYR A 196 -7.96 29.51 2.73
N MET A 197 -7.44 30.04 3.84
CA MET A 197 -6.23 29.49 4.45
C MET A 197 -6.54 28.28 5.34
N TYR A 198 -7.54 28.38 6.21
CA TYR A 198 -7.85 27.28 7.14
C TYR A 198 -8.84 26.30 6.53
N TYR A 199 -9.96 26.76 6.00
CA TYR A 199 -11.00 25.86 5.51
C TYR A 199 -10.64 25.19 4.18
N ILE A 200 -10.08 25.91 3.21
CA ILE A 200 -9.70 25.33 1.91
C ILE A 200 -8.28 24.77 1.92
N PHE A 201 -7.27 25.59 2.20
CA PHE A 201 -5.87 25.20 2.00
C PHE A 201 -5.42 24.09 2.95
N CYS A 202 -5.73 24.18 4.25
CA CYS A 202 -5.38 23.11 5.18
C CYS A 202 -6.01 21.80 4.71
N ASN A 203 -7.34 21.72 4.56
CA ASN A 203 -8.01 20.47 4.15
C ASN A 203 -7.57 19.96 2.77
N ALA A 204 -7.26 20.84 1.81
CA ALA A 204 -6.77 20.43 0.48
C ALA A 204 -5.51 19.53 0.53
N ILE A 205 -4.66 19.66 1.56
CA ILE A 205 -3.49 18.78 1.75
C ILE A 205 -3.94 17.32 2.01
N TRP A 206 -5.06 17.12 2.71
CA TRP A 206 -5.69 15.82 3.02
C TRP A 206 -6.49 15.26 1.84
N ILE A 207 -6.62 16.00 0.74
CA ILE A 207 -7.13 15.49 -0.54
C ILE A 207 -5.97 15.17 -1.48
N VAL A 208 -5.07 16.13 -1.69
CA VAL A 208 -4.05 16.04 -2.73
C VAL A 208 -3.02 14.97 -2.44
N ILE A 209 -2.43 14.96 -1.22
CA ILE A 209 -1.40 13.98 -0.89
C ILE A 209 -1.99 12.56 -0.84
N PRO A 210 -3.15 12.32 -0.20
CA PRO A 210 -3.80 11.02 -0.23
C PRO A 210 -4.17 10.56 -1.64
N THR A 211 -4.58 11.46 -2.53
CA THR A 211 -4.84 11.10 -3.95
C THR A 211 -3.59 10.57 -4.63
N VAL A 212 -2.43 11.21 -4.43
CA VAL A 212 -1.14 10.70 -4.92
C VAL A 212 -0.83 9.32 -4.33
N CYS A 213 -1.10 9.12 -3.04
CA CYS A 213 -0.93 7.83 -2.37
C CYS A 213 -1.86 6.73 -2.93
N VAL A 214 -3.12 7.06 -3.24
CA VAL A 214 -4.09 6.15 -3.88
C VAL A 214 -3.57 5.72 -5.25
N VAL A 215 -3.24 6.69 -6.12
CA VAL A 215 -2.72 6.42 -7.47
C VAL A 215 -1.46 5.55 -7.40
N HIS A 216 -0.54 5.89 -6.49
CA HIS A 216 0.66 5.10 -6.28
C HIS A 216 0.34 3.65 -5.87
N SER A 217 -0.51 3.44 -4.88
CA SER A 217 -0.87 2.09 -4.44
C SER A 217 -1.62 1.29 -5.50
N VAL A 218 -2.52 1.91 -6.27
CA VAL A 218 -3.23 1.25 -7.36
C VAL A 218 -2.26 0.82 -8.46
N VAL A 219 -1.33 1.70 -8.86
CA VAL A 219 -0.33 1.38 -9.89
C VAL A 219 0.59 0.24 -9.45
N GLN A 220 1.07 0.24 -8.20
CA GLN A 220 1.94 -0.84 -7.70
C GLN A 220 1.19 -2.16 -7.56
N THR A 221 -0.05 -2.11 -7.05
CA THR A 221 -0.92 -3.28 -6.97
C THR A 221 -1.19 -3.87 -8.35
N LYS A 222 -1.55 -3.05 -9.35
CA LYS A 222 -1.74 -3.48 -10.74
C LYS A 222 -0.49 -4.17 -11.31
N ARG A 223 0.70 -3.59 -11.09
CA ARG A 223 1.97 -4.17 -11.56
C ARG A 223 2.25 -5.52 -10.91
N ALA A 224 1.98 -5.65 -9.62
CA ALA A 224 2.15 -6.93 -8.91
C ALA A 224 1.23 -8.01 -9.48
N PHE A 225 -0.06 -7.72 -9.66
CA PHE A 225 -1.01 -8.66 -10.26
C PHE A 225 -0.66 -9.03 -11.70
N ALA A 226 -0.26 -8.07 -12.53
CA ALA A 226 0.17 -8.35 -13.89
C ALA A 226 1.35 -9.33 -13.92
N LYS A 227 2.35 -9.12 -13.06
CA LYS A 227 3.51 -10.02 -12.96
C LYS A 227 3.11 -11.43 -12.53
N VAL A 228 2.19 -11.57 -11.56
CA VAL A 228 1.68 -12.89 -11.15
C VAL A 228 0.93 -13.57 -12.29
N GLN A 229 0.10 -12.84 -13.04
CA GLN A 229 -0.62 -13.38 -14.19
C GLN A 229 0.32 -13.86 -15.31
N ASP A 230 1.39 -13.13 -15.58
CA ASP A 230 2.36 -13.52 -16.60
C ASP A 230 3.11 -14.80 -16.18
N VAL A 231 3.52 -14.90 -14.90
CA VAL A 231 4.14 -16.12 -14.35
C VAL A 231 3.17 -17.31 -14.41
N GLU A 232 1.90 -17.11 -14.08
CA GLU A 232 0.89 -18.17 -14.21
C GLU A 232 0.64 -18.58 -15.66
N ARG A 233 0.66 -17.64 -16.61
CA ARG A 233 0.51 -17.92 -18.03
C ARG A 233 1.65 -18.78 -18.54
N VAL A 234 2.90 -18.42 -18.20
CA VAL A 234 4.10 -19.21 -18.54
C VAL A 234 3.99 -20.61 -17.92
N ARG A 235 3.68 -20.72 -16.63
CA ARG A 235 3.51 -22.01 -15.94
C ARG A 235 2.45 -22.90 -16.60
N LYS A 236 1.29 -22.33 -17.00
CA LYS A 236 0.23 -23.06 -17.70
C LYS A 236 0.66 -23.47 -19.11
N GLY A 237 1.41 -22.63 -19.82
CA GLY A 237 2.02 -22.95 -21.10
C GLY A 237 2.95 -24.16 -21.01
N ILE A 238 3.89 -24.13 -20.06
CA ILE A 238 4.81 -25.25 -19.80
C ILE A 238 4.04 -26.53 -19.45
N ALA A 239 3.03 -26.46 -18.57
CA ALA A 239 2.23 -27.62 -18.20
C ALA A 239 1.43 -28.19 -19.39
N LYS A 240 0.91 -27.34 -20.28
CA LYS A 240 0.22 -27.76 -21.50
C LYS A 240 1.17 -28.42 -22.47
N ASP A 241 2.38 -27.89 -22.65
CA ASP A 241 3.40 -28.49 -23.51
C ASP A 241 3.83 -29.85 -22.96
N ILE A 242 4.08 -29.96 -21.65
CA ILE A 242 4.35 -31.25 -20.98
C ILE A 242 3.22 -32.25 -21.28
N HIS A 243 1.97 -31.86 -21.04
CA HIS A 243 0.83 -32.73 -21.30
C HIS A 243 0.72 -33.08 -22.79
N PHE A 244 0.98 -32.16 -23.71
CA PHE A 244 0.96 -32.42 -25.15
C PHE A 244 2.04 -33.44 -25.55
N TYR A 245 3.26 -33.32 -25.03
CA TYR A 245 4.32 -34.29 -25.27
C TYR A 245 4.07 -35.65 -24.61
N LEU A 246 3.35 -35.71 -23.47
CA LEU A 246 3.07 -36.95 -22.74
C LEU A 246 1.76 -37.65 -23.16
N ALA A 247 0.80 -36.93 -23.75
CA ALA A 247 -0.50 -37.47 -24.18
C ALA A 247 -0.43 -38.62 -25.20
N PRO A 248 0.55 -38.67 -26.13
CA PRO A 248 0.75 -39.84 -26.98
C PRO A 248 1.21 -41.08 -26.19
N PHE A 249 1.95 -40.90 -25.10
CA PHE A 249 2.49 -42.00 -24.29
C PHE A 249 1.47 -42.59 -23.32
N SER A 250 0.46 -41.82 -22.91
CA SER A 250 -0.64 -42.34 -22.07
C SER A 250 -1.64 -43.23 -22.82
N LYS A 251 -1.58 -43.24 -24.16
CA LYS A 251 -2.40 -44.08 -25.03
C LYS A 251 -1.63 -45.28 -25.62
N LEU A 252 -0.33 -45.41 -25.34
CA LEU A 252 0.39 -46.63 -25.65
C LEU A 252 -0.26 -47.77 -24.86
N PRO A 253 -0.62 -48.89 -25.49
CA PRO A 253 -1.11 -50.03 -24.74
C PRO A 253 -0.02 -50.38 -23.71
N LEU A 254 -0.40 -50.43 -22.43
CA LEU A 254 0.37 -51.13 -21.40
C LEU A 254 0.36 -52.61 -21.80
N SER A 255 1.12 -52.98 -22.82
CA SER A 255 1.58 -54.35 -22.96
C SER A 255 2.44 -54.57 -21.74
N THR A 256 1.84 -55.08 -20.67
CA THR A 256 2.54 -55.60 -19.50
C THR A 256 3.71 -56.41 -20.05
N PRO A 257 4.97 -55.97 -19.87
CA PRO A 257 6.09 -56.74 -20.33
C PRO A 257 6.00 -58.06 -19.58
N THR A 258 5.79 -59.15 -20.31
CA THR A 258 5.89 -60.48 -19.71
C THR A 258 7.28 -60.57 -19.09
N LEU A 259 7.32 -60.91 -17.79
CA LEU A 259 8.48 -60.93 -16.89
C LEU A 259 9.64 -61.86 -17.31
N SER A 260 9.76 -62.20 -18.59
CA SER A 260 10.68 -63.19 -19.14
C SER A 260 11.89 -62.61 -19.89
N ASP A 261 11.96 -61.30 -20.15
CA ASP A 261 13.22 -60.67 -20.64
C ASP A 261 13.98 -59.99 -19.48
N PRO A 262 15.10 -60.55 -19.01
CA PRO A 262 15.88 -60.01 -17.89
C PRO A 262 16.51 -58.63 -18.19
N ARG A 263 16.38 -58.11 -19.42
CA ARG A 263 16.90 -56.78 -19.79
C ARG A 263 15.98 -55.61 -19.42
N TRP A 264 14.69 -55.85 -19.20
CA TRP A 264 13.69 -54.80 -18.92
C TRP A 264 12.92 -55.09 -17.64
N SER A 265 13.52 -54.75 -16.48
CA SER A 265 12.75 -54.66 -15.25
C SER A 265 11.81 -53.44 -15.33
N VAL A 266 10.60 -53.55 -14.77
CA VAL A 266 9.64 -52.44 -14.65
C VAL A 266 10.32 -51.21 -14.02
N GLU A 267 11.25 -51.42 -13.10
CA GLU A 267 12.06 -50.38 -12.48
C GLU A 267 13.00 -49.67 -13.48
N LYS A 268 13.66 -50.38 -14.40
CA LYS A 268 14.51 -49.79 -15.45
C LYS A 268 13.71 -49.02 -16.50
N PHE A 269 12.54 -49.52 -16.89
CA PHE A 269 11.67 -48.81 -17.83
C PHE A 269 11.11 -47.54 -17.19
N THR A 270 10.63 -47.63 -15.95
CA THR A 270 10.11 -46.48 -15.21
C THR A 270 11.21 -45.44 -14.96
N ARG A 271 12.42 -45.87 -14.59
CA ARG A 271 13.59 -44.96 -14.48
C ARG A 271 13.96 -44.33 -15.82
N SER A 272 14.11 -45.10 -16.90
CA SER A 272 14.48 -44.54 -18.21
C SER A 272 13.43 -43.56 -18.75
N PHE A 273 12.15 -43.82 -18.52
CA PHE A 273 11.06 -42.94 -18.93
C PHE A 273 11.02 -41.66 -18.09
N THR A 274 11.16 -41.81 -16.77
CA THR A 274 11.18 -40.68 -15.81
C THR A 274 12.41 -39.81 -16.00
N ASP A 275 13.59 -40.41 -16.21
CA ASP A 275 14.86 -39.70 -16.40
C ASP A 275 14.88 -38.91 -17.71
N GLN A 276 14.40 -39.48 -18.82
CA GLN A 276 14.39 -38.77 -20.11
C GLN A 276 13.40 -37.60 -20.15
N ILE A 277 12.24 -37.75 -19.52
CA ILE A 277 11.23 -36.69 -19.45
C ILE A 277 11.65 -35.60 -18.46
N ILE A 278 12.18 -35.96 -17.27
CA ILE A 278 12.64 -34.96 -16.29
C ILE A 278 13.85 -34.19 -16.83
N LEU A 279 14.79 -34.83 -17.53
CA LEU A 279 15.94 -34.14 -18.12
C LEU A 279 15.53 -33.18 -19.24
N SER A 280 14.64 -33.59 -20.14
CA SER A 280 14.16 -32.71 -21.22
C SER A 280 13.35 -31.51 -20.69
N LEU A 281 12.56 -31.70 -19.63
CA LEU A 281 11.82 -30.61 -18.96
C LEU A 281 12.72 -29.69 -18.14
N ARG A 282 13.73 -30.23 -17.45
CA ARG A 282 14.74 -29.41 -16.76
C ARG A 282 15.56 -28.57 -17.73
N PHE A 283 15.92 -29.12 -18.90
CA PHE A 283 16.66 -28.38 -19.92
C PHE A 283 15.86 -27.20 -20.48
N ARG A 284 14.53 -27.38 -20.65
CA ARG A 284 13.62 -26.31 -21.11
C ARG A 284 13.42 -25.20 -20.07
N LEU A 285 13.26 -25.57 -18.80
CA LEU A 285 13.13 -24.62 -17.67
C LEU A 285 14.40 -23.78 -17.46
N LEU A 286 15.59 -24.39 -17.55
CA LEU A 286 16.88 -23.68 -17.43
C LEU A 286 17.14 -22.70 -18.59
N TYR A 287 16.53 -22.92 -19.76
CA TYR A 287 16.70 -22.05 -20.93
C TYR A 287 15.78 -20.82 -20.91
N GLU A 288 14.63 -20.88 -20.23
CA GLU A 288 13.69 -19.75 -20.13
C GLU A 288 14.03 -18.75 -19.00
N GLU A 289 14.92 -19.08 -18.06
CA GLU A 289 15.22 -18.23 -16.88
C GLU A 289 16.35 -17.20 -17.05
N VAL A 290 16.97 -17.04 -18.22
CA VAL A 290 18.02 -16.01 -18.41
C VAL A 290 17.41 -14.71 -18.99
N PRO A 291 17.38 -13.59 -18.24
CA PRO A 291 16.97 -12.30 -18.81
C PRO A 291 17.97 -11.90 -19.90
N LYS A 292 17.47 -11.67 -21.11
CA LYS A 292 18.24 -11.17 -22.25
C LYS A 292 18.73 -9.74 -21.98
N THR A 293 19.89 -9.59 -21.37
CA THR A 293 20.56 -8.27 -21.32
C THR A 293 21.98 -8.24 -21.88
N GLU A 294 22.58 -9.37 -22.28
CA GLU A 294 23.83 -9.38 -23.04
C GLU A 294 23.85 -10.53 -24.08
N PRO A 295 24.46 -10.34 -25.26
CA PRO A 295 24.60 -11.40 -26.25
C PRO A 295 25.74 -12.35 -25.88
N GLU A 296 25.46 -13.65 -26.06
CA GLU A 296 26.40 -14.77 -26.22
C GLU A 296 27.26 -15.18 -25.01
N LYS A 297 26.71 -16.12 -24.22
CA LYS A 297 27.29 -17.44 -23.92
C LYS A 297 26.32 -18.29 -23.09
N ALA A 298 25.83 -19.40 -23.66
CA ALA A 298 25.02 -20.36 -22.92
C ALA A 298 25.93 -21.23 -22.05
N VAL A 299 25.93 -20.99 -20.73
CA VAL A 299 26.66 -21.81 -19.76
C VAL A 299 25.70 -22.86 -19.20
N VAL A 300 25.97 -24.13 -19.47
CA VAL A 300 25.20 -25.26 -18.94
C VAL A 300 25.85 -25.74 -17.65
N HIS A 301 25.17 -25.57 -16.51
CA HIS A 301 25.59 -26.16 -15.24
C HIS A 301 25.04 -27.58 -15.11
N ALA A 302 25.87 -28.58 -15.40
CA ALA A 302 25.58 -29.96 -15.01
C ALA A 302 25.92 -30.14 -13.53
N HIS A 303 25.17 -30.96 -12.79
CA HIS A 303 25.36 -31.18 -11.34
C HIS A 303 26.58 -32.04 -10.98
N SER A 304 27.62 -32.02 -11.81
CA SER A 304 28.97 -32.53 -11.52
C SER A 304 29.96 -31.40 -11.80
N VAL A 305 31.18 -31.48 -11.26
CA VAL A 305 32.16 -30.38 -11.09
C VAL A 305 32.77 -29.85 -12.41
N LEU A 306 32.02 -29.86 -13.53
CA LEU A 306 32.46 -29.51 -14.86
C LEU A 306 31.53 -28.46 -15.47
N ALA A 307 32.07 -27.28 -15.73
CA ALA A 307 31.43 -26.25 -16.55
C ALA A 307 32.00 -26.34 -17.97
N PHE A 308 31.12 -26.37 -18.97
CA PHE A 308 31.52 -26.37 -20.39
C PHE A 308 31.07 -25.08 -21.06
N THR A 309 31.96 -24.45 -21.83
CA THR A 309 31.63 -23.36 -22.75
C THR A 309 31.45 -23.99 -24.13
N ILE A 310 30.27 -23.84 -24.73
CA ILE A 310 29.93 -24.49 -26.00
C ILE A 310 29.93 -23.42 -27.09
N ASP A 311 30.94 -23.46 -27.95
CA ASP A 311 31.11 -22.49 -29.04
C ASP A 311 30.94 -23.13 -30.43
N SER A 312 30.69 -24.45 -30.53
CA SER A 312 30.44 -25.17 -31.80
C SER A 312 29.66 -26.49 -31.65
N GLU A 313 29.03 -26.96 -32.74
CA GLU A 313 28.24 -28.23 -32.80
C GLU A 313 29.07 -29.46 -32.41
N SER A 314 30.37 -29.47 -32.73
CA SER A 314 31.30 -30.54 -32.36
C SER A 314 31.57 -30.59 -30.85
N GLN A 315 31.69 -29.43 -30.20
CA GLN A 315 31.93 -29.36 -28.75
C GLN A 315 30.69 -29.76 -27.95
N ALA A 316 29.49 -29.46 -28.45
CA ALA A 316 28.25 -29.93 -27.85
C ALA A 316 28.14 -31.46 -27.90
N HIS A 317 28.56 -32.08 -29.01
CA HIS A 317 28.59 -33.54 -29.17
C HIS A 317 29.52 -34.21 -28.15
N ASP A 318 30.74 -33.73 -28.03
CA ASP A 318 31.76 -34.31 -27.15
C ASP A 318 31.40 -34.14 -25.67
N ALA A 319 30.87 -32.98 -25.28
CA ALA A 319 30.40 -32.75 -23.90
C ALA A 319 29.22 -33.66 -23.54
N PHE A 320 28.27 -33.86 -24.47
CA PHE A 320 27.15 -34.78 -24.27
C PHE A 320 27.59 -36.25 -24.18
N GLN A 321 28.54 -36.67 -25.02
CA GLN A 321 29.06 -38.04 -24.99
C GLN A 321 29.89 -38.32 -23.73
N GLN A 322 30.70 -37.36 -23.26
CA GLN A 322 31.46 -37.50 -22.01
C GLN A 322 30.58 -37.67 -20.77
N VAL A 323 29.42 -37.01 -20.73
CA VAL A 323 28.54 -37.05 -19.55
C VAL A 323 27.55 -38.22 -19.60
N TYR A 324 27.07 -38.61 -20.79
CA TYR A 324 25.91 -39.50 -20.91
C TYR A 324 26.12 -40.79 -21.72
N GLN A 325 27.26 -40.97 -22.41
CA GLN A 325 27.64 -42.18 -23.16
C GLN A 325 26.50 -42.79 -24.00
N LEU A 326 25.82 -41.95 -24.81
CA LEU A 326 24.64 -42.37 -25.56
C LEU A 326 25.03 -43.13 -26.85
N PRO A 327 24.32 -44.21 -27.23
CA PRO A 327 24.53 -44.89 -28.51
C PRO A 327 24.32 -43.93 -29.70
N GLY A 328 25.19 -44.02 -30.71
CA GLY A 328 25.28 -43.06 -31.82
C GLY A 328 23.98 -42.80 -32.60
N GLU A 329 23.05 -43.77 -32.62
CA GLU A 329 21.74 -43.62 -33.26
C GLU A 329 20.85 -42.56 -32.58
N ARG A 330 21.02 -42.32 -31.27
CA ARG A 330 20.24 -41.30 -30.54
C ARG A 330 20.75 -39.88 -30.77
N TRP A 331 21.99 -39.72 -31.24
CA TRP A 331 22.55 -38.41 -31.58
C TRP A 331 21.87 -37.79 -32.81
N GLN A 332 21.45 -38.61 -33.79
CA GLN A 332 20.77 -38.10 -34.98
C GLN A 332 19.45 -37.39 -34.64
N THR A 333 18.72 -37.87 -33.65
CA THR A 333 17.48 -37.24 -33.18
C THR A 333 17.74 -35.90 -32.49
N VAL A 334 18.80 -35.80 -31.69
CA VAL A 334 19.22 -34.55 -31.04
C VAL A 334 19.74 -33.53 -32.07
N ARG A 335 20.48 -34.00 -33.08
CA ARG A 335 21.00 -33.19 -34.18
C ARG A 335 19.89 -32.60 -35.05
N LEU A 336 18.87 -33.41 -35.41
CA LEU A 336 17.70 -32.95 -36.16
C LEU A 336 16.90 -31.89 -35.38
N TRP A 337 16.81 -32.03 -34.05
CA TRP A 337 16.15 -31.04 -33.19
C TRP A 337 16.94 -29.72 -33.11
N TYR A 338 18.27 -29.77 -33.05
CA TYR A 338 19.14 -28.58 -33.04
C TYR A 338 19.10 -27.84 -34.38
N GLN A 339 19.10 -28.57 -35.50
CA GLN A 339 19.01 -27.98 -36.85
C GLN A 339 17.66 -27.33 -37.14
N GLN A 340 16.58 -27.78 -36.51
CA GLN A 340 15.25 -27.14 -36.61
C GLN A 340 15.13 -25.83 -35.82
N GLN A 341 16.06 -25.52 -34.91
CA GLN A 341 16.09 -24.27 -34.14
C GLN A 341 17.00 -23.20 -34.78
N ALA A 342 17.78 -23.56 -35.80
CA ALA A 342 18.74 -22.67 -36.48
C ALA A 342 18.17 -21.96 -37.72
N TYR A 343 16.84 -21.95 -37.89
CA TYR A 343 16.11 -21.19 -38.90
C TYR A 343 15.02 -20.33 -38.26
#